data_AF-A0A952U7K5-F1
#
_entry.id   AF-A0A952U7K5-F1
#
_cell.length_a   1.000
_cell.length_b   1.000
_cell.length_c   1.000
_cell.angle_alpha   90.00
_cell.angle_beta   90.00
_cell.angle_gamma   90.00
#
_symmetry.space_group_name_H-M   'P 1'
#
loop_
_entity.id
_entity.type
_entity.pdbx_description
1 polymer ?
#
loop_
_entity_poly.entity_id
_entity_poly.type
_entity_poly.pdbx_seq_one_letter_code
_entity_poly.pdbx_strand_id
1 'polypeptide(L)'
;MTDELNSFGTILTFAAKLEEALEYFYKQAQTASEGDQADAFADYAKKAGKRKQRLIAIRQENVTEIVLEPIEGLNVQDYELPVSTPNTAADALHLALTLEARVARFYTEAGPKLNVTEPRRAFAKFAQETNERLEALKELA
;
A
#
# COMPACT_ATOMS: atom_id res chain seq x y z
N MET A 1 -9.14 -0.10 -21.51
CA MET A 1 -10.18 -0.09 -20.46
C MET A 1 -9.51 0.59 -19.28
N THR A 2 -9.96 1.78 -18.89
CA THR A 2 -9.46 2.48 -17.69
C THR A 2 -10.05 1.77 -16.48
N ASP A 3 -9.20 1.11 -15.68
CA ASP A 3 -9.63 0.51 -14.41
C ASP A 3 -9.82 1.65 -13.39
N GLU A 4 -10.98 2.29 -13.45
CA GLU A 4 -11.37 3.37 -12.54
C GLU A 4 -11.66 2.85 -11.14
N LEU A 5 -11.22 3.59 -10.13
CA LEU A 5 -11.50 3.32 -8.73
C LEU A 5 -12.73 4.12 -8.27
N ASN A 6 -13.87 3.81 -8.86
CA ASN A 6 -15.08 4.63 -8.78
C ASN A 6 -16.04 4.28 -7.63
N SER A 7 -15.72 3.24 -6.85
CA SER A 7 -16.51 2.83 -5.71
C SER A 7 -15.65 2.54 -4.49
N PHE A 8 -16.28 2.61 -3.32
CA PHE A 8 -15.68 2.19 -2.05
C PHE A 8 -15.07 0.78 -2.14
N GLY A 9 -15.84 -0.16 -2.67
CA GLY A 9 -15.43 -1.56 -2.80
C GLY A 9 -14.22 -1.73 -3.72
N THR A 10 -14.18 -1.02 -4.84
CA THR A 10 -13.04 -1.06 -5.78
C THR A 10 -11.79 -0.45 -5.17
N ILE A 11 -11.91 0.66 -4.42
CA ILE A 11 -10.77 1.29 -3.74
C ILE A 11 -10.18 0.36 -2.67
N LEU A 12 -11.00 -0.24 -1.81
CA LEU A 12 -10.47 -1.14 -0.78
C LEU A 12 -9.89 -2.43 -1.36
N THR A 13 -10.50 -2.95 -2.43
CA THR A 13 -9.95 -4.11 -3.15
C THR A 13 -8.60 -3.78 -3.74
N PHE A 14 -8.46 -2.60 -4.36
CA PHE A 14 -7.20 -2.15 -4.92
C PHE A 14 -6.14 -1.88 -3.84
N ALA A 15 -6.51 -1.22 -2.73
CA ALA A 15 -5.62 -1.02 -1.59
C ALA A 15 -5.08 -2.37 -1.06
N ALA A 16 -5.94 -3.39 -0.93
CA ALA A 16 -5.51 -4.71 -0.51
C ALA A 16 -4.54 -5.37 -1.51
N LYS A 17 -4.73 -5.14 -2.81
CA LYS A 17 -3.78 -5.58 -3.86
C LYS A 17 -2.43 -4.86 -3.76
N LEU A 18 -2.40 -3.56 -3.46
CA LEU A 18 -1.16 -2.82 -3.24
C LEU A 18 -0.38 -3.41 -2.05
N GLU A 19 -1.07 -3.70 -0.93
CA GLU A 19 -0.43 -4.30 0.24
C GLU A 19 0.02 -5.75 -0.02
N GLU A 20 -0.69 -6.52 -0.84
CA GLU A 20 -0.25 -7.83 -1.29
C GLU A 20 1.02 -7.76 -2.15
N ALA A 21 1.06 -6.81 -3.08
CA ALA A 21 2.20 -6.55 -3.93
C ALA A 21 3.43 -6.10 -3.11
N LEU A 22 3.25 -5.23 -2.12
CA LEU A 22 4.30 -4.85 -1.16
C LEU A 22 4.76 -6.02 -0.29
N GLU A 23 3.82 -6.82 0.23
CA GLU A 23 4.16 -8.02 1.01
C GLU A 23 5.03 -8.97 0.19
N TYR A 24 4.65 -9.22 -1.06
CA TYR A 24 5.44 -10.05 -1.97
C TYR A 24 6.83 -9.44 -2.24
N PHE A 25 6.87 -8.15 -2.59
CA PHE A 25 8.11 -7.42 -2.85
C PHE A 25 9.08 -7.52 -1.66
N TYR A 26 8.61 -7.23 -0.44
CA TYR A 26 9.48 -7.22 0.74
C TYR A 26 10.04 -8.60 1.09
N LYS A 27 9.32 -9.69 0.80
CA LYS A 27 9.87 -11.05 0.92
C LYS A 27 11.01 -11.32 -0.07
N GLN A 28 10.89 -10.78 -1.29
CA GLN A 28 11.99 -10.87 -2.27
C GLN A 28 13.17 -9.98 -1.87
N ALA A 29 12.89 -8.74 -1.44
CA ALA A 29 13.88 -7.79 -0.95
C ALA A 29 14.68 -8.33 0.24
N GLN A 30 14.01 -8.99 1.18
CA GLN A 30 14.64 -9.70 2.30
C GLN A 30 15.65 -10.75 1.80
N THR A 31 15.28 -11.52 0.77
CA THR A 31 16.15 -12.58 0.23
C THR A 31 17.36 -12.00 -0.52
N ALA A 32 17.23 -10.80 -1.08
CA ALA A 32 18.30 -10.10 -1.80
C ALA A 32 19.18 -9.21 -0.89
N SER A 33 18.95 -9.23 0.43
CA SER A 33 19.64 -8.37 1.41
C SER A 33 20.17 -9.19 2.59
N GLU A 34 21.01 -8.57 3.42
CA GLU A 34 21.57 -9.18 4.63
C GLU A 34 21.51 -8.23 5.83
N GLY A 35 21.73 -8.76 7.03
CA GLY A 35 21.77 -7.98 8.28
C GLY A 35 20.51 -7.16 8.55
N ASP A 36 20.69 -5.96 9.11
CA ASP A 36 19.60 -5.07 9.53
C ASP A 36 18.61 -4.74 8.40
N GLN A 37 19.09 -4.68 7.15
CA GLN A 37 18.23 -4.43 5.99
C GLN A 37 17.27 -5.60 5.71
N ALA A 38 17.77 -6.83 5.80
CA ALA A 38 16.92 -8.02 5.65
C ALA A 38 15.87 -8.10 6.76
N ASP A 39 16.25 -7.77 8.00
CA ASP A 39 15.34 -7.75 9.15
C ASP A 39 14.26 -6.67 9.00
N ALA A 40 14.62 -5.48 8.54
CA ALA A 40 13.68 -4.40 8.24
C ALA A 40 12.67 -4.83 7.16
N PHE A 41 13.14 -5.41 6.06
CA PHE A 41 12.25 -5.91 5.00
C PHE A 41 11.34 -7.05 5.47
N ALA A 42 11.83 -7.94 6.32
CA ALA A 42 10.99 -8.98 6.92
C ALA A 42 9.86 -8.40 7.79
N ASP A 43 10.14 -7.36 8.56
CA ASP A 43 9.11 -6.65 9.34
C ASP A 43 8.10 -5.93 8.44
N TYR A 44 8.56 -5.28 7.38
CA TYR A 44 7.70 -4.58 6.42
C TYR A 44 6.77 -5.53 5.66
N ALA A 45 7.25 -6.73 5.28
CA ALA A 45 6.41 -7.76 4.70
C ALA A 45 5.28 -8.16 5.66
N LYS A 46 5.57 -8.35 6.96
CA LYS A 46 4.57 -8.68 7.98
C LYS A 46 3.54 -7.56 8.15
N LYS A 47 3.99 -6.30 8.17
CA LYS A 47 3.12 -5.13 8.30
C LYS A 47 2.18 -4.99 7.09
N ALA A 48 2.70 -5.16 5.87
CA ALA A 48 1.89 -5.15 4.65
C ALA A 48 0.81 -6.24 4.68
N GLY A 49 1.19 -7.48 5.06
CA GLY A 49 0.23 -8.57 5.23
C GLY A 49 -0.87 -8.26 6.26
N LYS A 50 -0.54 -7.63 7.39
CA LYS A 50 -1.53 -7.19 8.40
C LYS A 50 -2.47 -6.12 7.85
N ARG A 51 -1.96 -5.14 7.10
CA ARG A 51 -2.77 -4.09 6.47
C ARG A 51 -3.72 -4.67 5.42
N LYS A 52 -3.25 -5.60 4.59
CA LYS A 52 -4.09 -6.34 3.64
C LYS A 52 -5.29 -6.96 4.35
N GLN A 53 -5.07 -7.71 5.43
CA GLN A 53 -6.15 -8.34 6.20
C GLN A 53 -7.10 -7.29 6.79
N ARG A 54 -6.57 -6.17 7.31
CA ARG A 54 -7.40 -5.09 7.84
C ARG A 54 -8.28 -4.45 6.77
N LEU A 55 -7.77 -4.22 5.56
CA LEU A 55 -8.54 -3.68 4.44
C LEU A 55 -9.67 -4.62 4.01
N ILE A 56 -9.40 -5.93 3.97
CA ILE A 56 -10.41 -6.95 3.68
C ILE A 56 -11.51 -6.94 4.74
N ALA A 57 -11.15 -6.88 6.02
CA ALA A 57 -12.10 -6.81 7.12
C ALA A 57 -12.98 -5.55 7.04
N ILE A 58 -12.37 -4.36 6.89
CA ILE A 58 -13.10 -3.10 6.75
C ILE A 58 -14.09 -3.17 5.57
N ARG A 59 -13.69 -3.74 4.43
CA ARG A 59 -14.57 -3.91 3.27
C ARG A 59 -15.79 -4.80 3.59
N GLN A 60 -15.61 -5.87 4.34
CA GLN A 60 -16.69 -6.78 4.74
C GLN A 60 -17.62 -6.14 5.76
N GLU A 61 -17.06 -5.42 6.74
CA GLU A 61 -17.78 -4.74 7.82
C GLU A 61 -18.62 -3.57 7.30
N ASN A 62 -18.14 -2.85 6.27
CA ASN A 62 -18.78 -1.63 5.77
C ASN A 62 -19.58 -1.86 4.47
N VAL A 63 -19.87 -3.11 4.09
CA VAL A 63 -20.52 -3.43 2.80
C VAL A 63 -21.93 -2.84 2.67
N THR A 64 -22.62 -2.66 3.80
CA THR A 64 -23.99 -2.13 3.85
C THR A 64 -24.05 -0.60 3.91
N GLU A 65 -22.94 0.07 4.21
CA GLU A 65 -22.82 1.53 4.17
C GLU A 65 -22.45 2.05 2.77
N ILE A 66 -22.32 1.15 1.78
CA ILE A 66 -22.01 1.47 0.37
C ILE A 66 -23.27 1.95 -0.34
N VAL A 67 -23.80 3.09 0.09
CA VAL A 67 -24.69 3.90 -0.73
C VAL A 67 -24.08 5.28 -0.74
N LEU A 68 -23.57 5.73 -1.89
CA LEU A 68 -23.48 7.12 -2.37
C LEU A 68 -22.44 7.28 -3.48
N GLU A 69 -22.56 8.43 -4.16
CA GLU A 69 -21.98 8.91 -5.43
C GLU A 69 -20.66 8.27 -5.90
N PRO A 70 -20.49 8.09 -7.23
CA PRO A 70 -19.24 7.62 -7.82
C PRO A 70 -18.05 8.46 -7.35
N ILE A 71 -16.96 7.78 -7.00
CA ILE A 71 -15.70 8.44 -6.66
C ILE A 71 -14.98 8.78 -7.96
N GLU A 72 -14.69 10.06 -8.18
CA GLU A 72 -14.03 10.51 -9.40
C GLU A 72 -12.53 10.76 -9.20
N GLY A 73 -11.76 10.70 -10.30
CA GLY A 73 -10.37 11.14 -10.34
C GLY A 73 -9.37 10.18 -9.69
N LEU A 74 -9.66 8.88 -9.63
CA LEU A 74 -8.72 7.83 -9.21
C LEU A 74 -8.67 6.73 -10.27
N ASN A 75 -7.49 6.44 -10.80
CA ASN A 75 -7.27 5.35 -11.75
C ASN A 75 -6.21 4.38 -11.21
N VAL A 76 -6.39 3.08 -11.48
CA VAL A 76 -5.42 2.04 -11.08
C VAL A 76 -4.01 2.34 -11.61
N GLN A 77 -3.89 2.78 -12.87
CA GLN A 77 -2.61 3.01 -13.54
C GLN A 77 -1.72 4.05 -12.84
N ASP A 78 -2.32 4.99 -12.11
CA ASP A 78 -1.60 6.04 -11.39
C ASP A 78 -0.85 5.50 -10.16
N TYR A 79 -1.23 4.31 -9.68
CA TYR A 79 -0.77 3.74 -8.41
C TYR A 79 -0.34 2.27 -8.49
N GLU A 80 -0.54 1.61 -9.63
CA GLU A 80 -0.13 0.22 -9.83
C GLU A 80 1.36 0.04 -9.52
N LEU A 81 1.69 -1.04 -8.81
CA LEU A 81 3.06 -1.34 -8.41
C LEU A 81 3.69 -2.27 -9.46
N PRO A 82 4.67 -1.82 -10.25
CA PRO A 82 5.42 -2.69 -11.15
C PRO A 82 6.42 -3.50 -10.32
N VAL A 83 5.92 -4.47 -9.55
CA VAL A 83 6.77 -5.25 -8.64
C VAL A 83 7.74 -6.10 -9.45
N SER A 84 9.03 -5.84 -9.25
CA SER A 84 10.12 -6.65 -9.77
C SER A 84 10.90 -7.27 -8.61
N THR A 85 11.50 -8.43 -8.87
CA THR A 85 12.42 -9.07 -7.92
C THR A 85 13.74 -8.29 -7.93
N PRO A 86 14.19 -7.75 -6.79
CA PRO A 86 15.50 -7.11 -6.70
C PRO A 86 16.63 -8.13 -6.82
N ASN A 87 17.73 -7.74 -7.46
CA ASN A 87 18.92 -8.60 -7.62
C ASN A 87 19.99 -8.33 -6.55
N THR A 88 19.99 -7.13 -5.96
CA THR A 88 20.97 -6.69 -4.97
C THR A 88 20.27 -5.94 -3.84
N ALA A 89 20.95 -5.78 -2.69
CA ALA A 89 20.44 -5.00 -1.57
C ALA A 89 20.20 -3.53 -1.95
N ALA A 90 21.07 -2.95 -2.78
CA ALA A 90 20.91 -1.58 -3.27
C ALA A 90 19.68 -1.44 -4.19
N ASP A 91 19.47 -2.40 -5.10
CA ASP A 91 18.27 -2.43 -5.95
C ASP A 91 17.01 -2.60 -5.12
N ALA A 92 17.06 -3.47 -4.11
CA ALA A 92 15.95 -3.69 -3.18
C ALA A 92 15.55 -2.40 -2.47
N LEU A 93 16.52 -1.62 -2.02
CA LEU A 93 16.24 -0.36 -1.34
C LEU A 93 15.68 0.71 -2.28
N HIS A 94 16.28 0.87 -3.47
CA HIS A 94 15.78 1.80 -4.47
C HIS A 94 14.33 1.45 -4.89
N LEU A 95 14.04 0.17 -5.12
CA LEU A 95 12.69 -0.27 -5.46
C LEU A 95 11.73 -0.03 -4.28
N ALA A 96 12.15 -0.30 -3.05
CA ALA A 96 11.34 -0.05 -1.85
C ALA A 96 10.92 1.43 -1.76
N LEU A 97 11.85 2.37 -1.95
CA LEU A 97 11.57 3.81 -1.95
C LEU A 97 10.54 4.19 -3.02
N THR A 98 10.69 3.64 -4.24
CA THR A 98 9.78 3.90 -5.36
C THR A 98 8.36 3.40 -5.07
N LEU A 99 8.25 2.16 -4.60
CA LEU A 99 6.98 1.52 -4.32
C LEU A 99 6.25 2.19 -3.14
N GLU A 100 6.97 2.46 -2.05
CA GLU A 100 6.40 3.12 -0.89
C GLU A 100 5.92 4.54 -1.19
N ALA A 101 6.65 5.31 -2.00
CA ALA A 101 6.23 6.66 -2.42
C ALA A 101 4.90 6.62 -3.18
N ARG A 102 4.73 5.63 -4.05
CA ARG A 102 3.50 5.44 -4.82
C ARG A 102 2.32 5.04 -3.92
N VAL A 103 2.56 4.16 -2.94
CA VAL A 103 1.53 3.75 -1.96
C VAL A 103 1.16 4.87 -0.99
N ALA A 104 2.13 5.68 -0.52
CA ALA A 104 1.86 6.86 0.30
C ALA A 104 0.95 7.85 -0.43
N ARG A 105 1.27 8.13 -1.70
CA ARG A 105 0.46 8.99 -2.56
C ARG A 105 -0.96 8.45 -2.70
N PHE A 106 -1.12 7.15 -2.98
CA PHE A 106 -2.44 6.53 -3.07
C PHE A 106 -3.27 6.71 -1.80
N TYR A 107 -2.74 6.39 -0.62
CA TYR A 107 -3.49 6.54 0.63
C TYR A 107 -3.85 8.00 0.94
N THR A 108 -2.96 8.93 0.59
CA THR A 108 -3.17 10.38 0.77
C THR A 108 -4.25 10.92 -0.15
N GLU A 109 -4.29 10.48 -1.42
CA GLU A 109 -5.24 10.97 -2.43
C GLU A 109 -6.60 10.26 -2.32
N ALA A 110 -6.61 8.95 -2.03
CA ALA A 110 -7.84 8.15 -1.95
C ALA A 110 -8.56 8.31 -0.60
N GLY A 111 -7.84 8.48 0.51
CA GLY A 111 -8.41 8.56 1.86
C GLY A 111 -9.50 9.63 2.00
N PRO A 112 -9.26 10.90 1.61
CA PRO A 112 -10.26 11.97 1.69
C PRO A 112 -11.52 11.73 0.86
N LYS A 113 -11.44 10.89 -0.18
CA LYS A 113 -12.57 10.55 -1.07
C LYS A 113 -13.50 9.48 -0.47
N LEU A 114 -13.10 8.83 0.63
CA LEU A 114 -13.92 7.83 1.32
C LEU A 114 -14.93 8.55 2.24
N ASN A 115 -16.22 8.28 2.07
CA ASN A 115 -17.31 8.88 2.83
C ASN A 115 -17.56 8.20 4.20
N VAL A 116 -17.10 6.96 4.37
CA VAL A 116 -17.22 6.22 5.64
C VAL A 116 -16.03 6.51 6.58
N THR A 117 -16.31 6.69 7.87
CA THR A 117 -15.33 7.19 8.85
C THR A 117 -14.20 6.20 9.14
N GLU A 118 -14.51 4.93 9.37
CA GLU A 118 -13.53 3.88 9.65
C GLU A 118 -12.46 3.73 8.55
N PRO A 119 -12.81 3.52 7.28
CA PRO A 119 -11.84 3.39 6.20
C PRO A 119 -11.05 4.69 5.97
N ARG A 120 -11.66 5.88 6.11
CA ARG A 120 -10.94 7.15 6.05
C ARG A 120 -9.84 7.24 7.11
N ARG A 121 -10.15 6.85 8.35
CA ARG A 121 -9.15 6.81 9.45
C ARG A 121 -8.06 5.78 9.19
N ALA A 122 -8.42 4.61 8.65
CA ALA A 122 -7.45 3.59 8.29
C ALA A 122 -6.48 4.11 7.20
N PHE A 123 -6.99 4.76 6.15
CA PHE A 123 -6.18 5.32 5.08
C PHE A 123 -5.25 6.43 5.58
N ALA A 124 -5.75 7.34 6.43
CA ALA A 124 -4.91 8.37 7.04
C ALA A 124 -3.77 7.77 7.87
N LYS A 125 -4.07 6.72 8.66
CA LYS A 125 -3.06 5.99 9.43
C LYS A 125 -2.05 5.29 8.53
N PHE A 126 -2.50 4.63 7.47
CA PHE A 126 -1.59 3.94 6.53
C PHE A 126 -0.73 4.92 5.73
N ALA A 127 -1.26 6.09 5.37
CA ALA A 127 -0.46 7.15 4.77
C ALA A 127 0.66 7.61 5.73
N GLN A 128 0.34 7.85 7.00
CA GLN A 128 1.34 8.21 8.01
C GLN A 128 2.42 7.14 8.16
N GLU A 129 2.02 5.89 8.43
CA GLU A 129 2.98 4.79 8.66
C GLU A 129 3.84 4.49 7.42
N THR A 130 3.29 4.69 6.21
CA THR A 130 4.05 4.55 4.96
C THR A 130 5.06 5.69 4.80
N ASN A 131 4.71 6.92 5.14
CA ASN A 131 5.66 8.04 5.14
C ASN A 131 6.78 7.86 6.18
N GLU A 132 6.46 7.40 7.39
CA GLU A 132 7.47 7.08 8.41
C GLU A 132 8.45 6.00 7.91
N ARG A 133 7.94 5.00 7.19
CA ARG A 133 8.77 3.96 6.56
C ARG A 133 9.59 4.48 5.38
N LEU A 134 9.08 5.42 4.59
CA LEU A 134 9.87 6.09 3.56
C LEU A 134 11.08 6.80 4.16
N GLU A 135 10.89 7.53 5.26
CA GLU A 135 12.02 8.17 5.95
C GLU A 135 12.99 7.13 6.50
N ALA A 136 12.49 6.07 7.15
CA ALA A 136 13.36 4.99 7.64
C ALA A 136 14.16 4.29 6.52
N LEU A 137 13.58 4.10 5.34
CA LEU A 137 14.27 3.52 4.18
C LEU A 137 15.34 4.47 3.62
N LYS A 138 15.15 5.79 3.67
CA LYS A 138 16.17 6.76 3.24
C LYS A 138 17.40 6.73 4.12
N GLU A 139 17.23 6.47 5.43
CA GLU A 139 18.34 6.32 6.37
C GLU A 139 19.13 5.01 6.16
N LEU A 140 18.57 4.04 5.44
CA LEU A 140 19.23 2.79 5.08
C LEU A 140 19.97 2.86 3.73
N ALA A 141 19.88 3.99 3.00
CA ALA A 141 20.42 4.19 1.65
C ALA A 141 21.84 4.77 1.65
#